data_AF-A0A7S2A7E8-F1
#
_entry.id   AF-A0A7S2A7E8-F1
#
_cell.length_a   1.000
_cell.length_b   1.000
_cell.length_c   1.000
_cell.angle_alpha   90.00
_cell.angle_beta   90.00
_cell.angle_gamma   90.00
#
_symmetry.space_group_name_H-M   'P 1'
#
loop_
_entity.id
_entity.type
_entity.pdbx_description
1 polymer ?
#
loop_
_entity_poly.entity_id
_entity_poly.type
_entity_poly.pdbx_seq_one_letter_code
_entity_poly.pdbx_strand_id
1 'polypeptide(L)'
;GLRNIYCFLRFLMRFFVCLTECIVLTMRVIDSLFCFDLLFFFDKFAQGIPELTPVAIQAGINLSRRLFGGSTESMDYKNICTTVFTPIEYGTVGYSEDEALEVFGKDNVEIYHKFFTPLEWSLSESRSHHQAFTKVIVDKSNNKVLGIHFLGPNAGEVMQGYGTAMKKCITFKDLADTVGIHPTSAEEIVTLSVTK
;
A
#
# COMPACT_ATOMS: atom_id res chain seq x y z
N GLY A 1 -8.90 -22.91 11.48
CA GLY A 1 -9.14 -21.47 11.31
C GLY A 1 -8.26 -20.65 12.23
N LEU A 2 -8.69 -20.43 13.48
CA LEU A 2 -8.06 -19.48 14.42
C LEU A 2 -6.64 -19.85 14.90
N ARG A 3 -6.28 -21.14 15.03
CA ARG A 3 -4.93 -21.55 15.49
C ARG A 3 -3.79 -21.12 14.55
N ASN A 4 -4.04 -21.00 13.24
CA ASN A 4 -3.00 -20.59 12.28
C ASN A 4 -2.71 -19.08 12.35
N ILE A 5 -3.72 -18.26 12.63
CA ILE A 5 -3.57 -16.81 12.82
C ILE A 5 -2.77 -16.52 14.10
N TYR A 6 -3.07 -17.24 15.19
CA TYR A 6 -2.30 -17.13 16.43
C TYR A 6 -0.84 -17.58 16.27
N CYS A 7 -0.57 -18.65 15.50
CA CYS A 7 0.81 -19.06 15.19
C CYS A 7 1.54 -18.01 14.33
N PHE A 8 0.85 -17.39 13.37
CA PHE A 8 1.42 -16.34 12.51
C PHE A 8 1.74 -15.06 13.29
N LEU A 9 0.84 -14.61 14.16
CA LEU A 9 1.09 -13.48 15.08
C LEU A 9 2.24 -13.76 16.06
N ARG A 10 2.37 -15.00 16.54
CA ARG A 10 3.49 -15.41 17.41
C ARG A 10 4.83 -15.47 16.67
N PHE A 11 4.81 -15.82 15.38
CA PHE A 11 5.99 -15.78 14.51
C PHE A 11 6.42 -14.34 14.24
N LEU A 12 5.48 -13.44 13.93
CA LEU A 12 5.72 -12.01 13.77
C LEU A 12 6.30 -11.36 15.04
N MET A 13 5.72 -11.62 16.21
CA MET A 13 6.26 -11.12 17.47
C MET A 13 7.68 -11.65 17.74
N ARG A 14 7.98 -12.92 17.45
CA ARG A 14 9.33 -13.48 17.62
C ARG A 14 10.33 -12.92 16.61
N PHE A 15 9.90 -12.58 15.40
CA PHE A 15 10.73 -11.93 14.40
C PHE A 15 11.09 -10.49 14.83
N PHE A 16 10.13 -9.76 15.41
CA PHE A 16 10.35 -8.42 15.99
C PHE A 16 11.30 -8.44 17.21
N VAL A 17 11.18 -9.44 18.08
CA VAL A 17 12.10 -9.64 19.22
C VAL A 17 13.53 -9.98 18.74
N CYS A 18 13.66 -10.79 17.68
CA CYS A 18 14.96 -11.13 17.12
C CYS A 18 15.64 -9.93 16.44
N LEU A 19 14.87 -9.05 15.78
CA LEU A 19 15.39 -7.79 15.23
C LEU A 19 15.86 -6.84 16.34
N THR A 20 15.09 -6.71 17.42
CA THR A 20 15.45 -5.83 18.54
C THR A 20 16.71 -6.31 19.28
N GLU A 21 16.89 -7.62 19.48
CA GLU A 21 18.11 -8.15 20.11
C GLU A 21 19.36 -8.03 19.22
N CYS A 22 19.23 -8.25 17.90
CA CYS A 22 20.34 -8.02 16.95
C CYS A 22 20.77 -6.54 16.90
N ILE A 23 19.82 -5.62 17.04
CA ILE A 23 20.04 -4.17 17.01
C ILE A 23 20.67 -3.66 18.31
N VAL A 24 20.23 -4.14 19.48
CA VAL A 24 20.82 -3.75 20.78
C VAL A 24 22.28 -4.16 20.87
N LEU A 25 22.68 -5.26 20.22
CA LEU A 25 24.09 -5.67 20.14
C LEU A 25 24.94 -4.70 19.30
N THR A 26 24.35 -4.02 18.31
CA THR A 26 25.04 -3.00 17.49
C THR A 26 25.18 -1.66 18.22
N MET A 27 24.34 -1.39 19.23
CA MET A 27 24.32 -0.13 19.99
C MET A 27 25.50 0.07 20.94
N ARG A 28 26.34 -0.94 21.21
CA ARG A 28 27.50 -0.79 22.12
C ARG A 28 28.75 -0.16 21.47
N VAL A 29 28.73 0.13 20.18
CA VAL A 29 29.94 0.51 19.42
C VAL A 29 29.93 1.94 18.88
N ILE A 30 28.85 2.72 19.04
CA ILE A 30 28.65 3.89 18.18
C ILE A 30 28.45 5.21 18.95
N ASP A 31 29.34 6.17 18.71
CA ASP A 31 29.46 7.50 19.33
C ASP A 31 28.19 8.38 19.24
N SER A 32 28.14 9.39 20.12
CA SER A 32 26.99 10.26 20.46
C SER A 32 26.31 11.03 19.32
N LEU A 33 26.90 11.14 18.12
CA LEU A 33 26.22 11.72 16.94
C LEU A 33 25.32 10.70 16.21
N PHE A 34 25.65 9.41 16.23
CA PHE A 34 24.85 8.37 15.57
C PHE A 34 23.54 8.07 16.29
N CYS A 35 23.47 8.41 17.58
CA CYS A 35 22.31 8.16 18.41
C CYS A 35 21.07 8.90 17.86
N PHE A 36 21.21 10.13 17.34
CA PHE A 36 20.05 10.92 16.92
C PHE A 36 19.27 10.33 15.73
N ASP A 37 19.95 9.95 14.64
CA ASP A 37 19.27 9.42 13.45
C ASP A 37 18.69 8.02 13.68
N LEU A 38 19.37 7.20 14.49
CA LEU A 38 18.91 5.85 14.85
C LEU A 38 17.73 5.93 15.83
N LEU A 39 17.78 6.85 16.81
CA LEU A 39 16.68 7.12 17.73
C LEU A 39 15.47 7.68 16.97
N PHE A 40 15.68 8.57 15.98
CA PHE A 40 14.62 9.05 15.09
C PHE A 40 14.00 7.91 14.28
N PHE A 41 14.80 6.97 13.77
CA PHE A 41 14.30 5.79 13.07
C PHE A 41 13.36 4.95 13.94
N PHE A 42 13.73 4.69 15.20
CA PHE A 42 12.87 3.95 16.13
C PHE A 42 11.65 4.75 16.62
N ASP A 43 11.82 6.04 16.88
CA ASP A 43 10.73 6.94 17.28
C ASP A 43 9.68 7.07 16.16
N LYS A 44 10.13 7.04 14.90
CA LYS A 44 9.27 7.00 13.71
C LYS A 44 8.39 5.74 13.67
N PHE A 45 8.90 4.57 14.04
CA PHE A 45 8.06 3.37 14.20
C PHE A 45 7.03 3.51 15.32
N ALA A 46 7.35 4.23 16.40
CA ALA A 46 6.41 4.51 17.48
C ALA A 46 5.32 5.54 17.09
N GLN A 47 5.51 6.32 16.03
CA GLN A 47 4.63 7.41 15.58
C GLN A 47 3.61 7.02 14.49
N GLY A 48 3.28 5.74 14.33
CA GLY A 48 2.19 5.30 13.43
C GLY A 48 2.61 5.15 11.96
N ILE A 49 3.87 4.77 11.71
CA ILE A 49 4.35 4.39 10.38
C ILE A 49 3.85 2.99 10.02
N PRO A 50 3.51 2.71 8.73
CA PRO A 50 3.10 1.38 8.32
C PRO A 50 4.13 0.30 8.69
N GLU A 51 3.70 -0.68 9.48
CA GLU A 51 4.50 -1.82 9.95
C GLU A 51 4.70 -2.87 8.83
N LEU A 52 5.40 -2.48 7.76
CA LEU A 52 5.60 -3.31 6.57
C LEU A 52 7.09 -3.60 6.33
N THR A 53 7.43 -4.84 5.97
CA THR A 53 8.82 -5.25 5.70
C THR A 53 9.50 -4.37 4.64
N PRO A 54 8.89 -4.04 3.48
CA PRO A 54 9.53 -3.15 2.49
C PRO A 54 9.77 -1.75 3.02
N VAL A 55 8.94 -1.28 3.96
CA VAL A 55 9.10 0.04 4.59
C VAL A 55 10.33 0.05 5.48
N ALA A 56 10.52 -0.98 6.32
CA ALA A 56 11.70 -1.12 7.17
C ALA A 56 13.00 -1.19 6.35
N ILE A 57 12.99 -1.95 5.25
CA ILE A 57 14.15 -2.09 4.35
C ILE A 57 14.49 -0.74 3.70
N GLN A 58 13.51 -0.05 3.10
CA GLN A 58 13.75 1.23 2.44
C GLN A 58 14.20 2.32 3.42
N ALA A 59 13.62 2.35 4.62
CA ALA A 59 14.02 3.26 5.68
C ALA A 59 15.48 3.00 6.09
N GLY A 60 15.88 1.73 6.25
CA GLY A 60 17.25 1.32 6.55
C GLY A 60 18.26 1.69 5.45
N ILE A 61 17.90 1.49 4.18
CA ILE A 61 18.71 1.91 3.03
C ILE A 61 18.93 3.43 3.04
N ASN A 62 17.85 4.21 3.19
CA ASN A 62 17.95 5.67 3.20
C ASN A 62 18.76 6.15 4.41
N LEU A 63 18.58 5.54 5.58
CA LEU A 63 19.38 5.83 6.77
C LEU A 63 20.87 5.56 6.54
N SER A 64 21.23 4.40 6.00
CA SER A 64 22.62 4.05 5.69
C SER A 64 23.25 5.04 4.70
N ARG A 65 22.48 5.50 3.69
CA ARG A 65 22.95 6.51 2.73
C ARG A 65 23.20 7.87 3.37
N ARG A 66 22.42 8.26 4.38
CA ARG A 66 22.65 9.51 5.12
C ARG A 66 23.89 9.41 6.02
N LEU A 67 23.98 8.32 6.79
CA LEU A 67 25.07 8.12 7.75
C LEU A 67 26.44 7.95 7.07
N PHE A 68 26.49 7.20 5.97
CA PHE A 68 27.77 6.77 5.37
C PHE A 68 27.98 7.24 3.93
N GLY A 69 26.94 7.78 3.27
CA GLY A 69 26.97 8.15 1.86
C GLY A 69 26.77 9.64 1.57
N GLY A 70 26.62 10.49 2.61
CA GLY A 70 26.40 11.93 2.44
C GLY A 70 25.07 12.30 1.79
N SER A 71 24.14 11.34 1.65
CA SER A 71 22.80 11.62 1.13
C SER A 71 22.00 12.47 2.12
N THR A 72 21.08 13.28 1.60
CA THR A 72 20.07 14.00 2.41
C THR A 72 18.67 13.42 2.23
N GLU A 73 18.54 12.33 1.47
CA GLU A 73 17.24 11.74 1.17
C GLU A 73 16.64 11.07 2.41
N SER A 74 15.39 11.46 2.70
CA SER A 74 14.56 10.83 3.72
C SER A 74 13.58 9.86 3.08
N MET A 75 12.98 9.00 3.90
CA MET A 75 11.94 8.11 3.42
C MET A 75 10.62 8.86 3.24
N ASP A 76 9.99 8.67 2.07
CA ASP A 76 8.64 9.12 1.80
C ASP A 76 7.61 8.06 2.22
N TYR A 77 6.86 8.36 3.27
CA TYR A 77 5.83 7.49 3.84
C TYR A 77 4.44 7.71 3.24
N LYS A 78 4.29 8.59 2.25
CA LYS A 78 3.03 8.79 1.55
C LYS A 78 2.80 7.70 0.51
N ASN A 79 1.53 7.33 0.33
CA ASN A 79 1.07 6.41 -0.72
C ASN A 79 1.83 5.08 -0.73
N ILE A 80 2.06 4.49 0.46
CA ILE A 80 2.62 3.14 0.58
C ILE A 80 1.52 2.15 0.21
N CYS A 81 1.74 1.36 -0.85
CA CYS A 81 0.85 0.26 -1.19
C CYS A 81 0.85 -0.79 -0.08
N THR A 82 -0.36 -1.26 0.25
CA THR A 82 -0.56 -2.33 1.23
C THR A 82 -1.45 -3.40 0.61
N THR A 83 -1.21 -4.66 0.97
CA THR A 83 -2.05 -5.78 0.55
C THR A 83 -2.30 -6.74 1.71
N VAL A 84 -3.56 -7.14 1.87
CA VAL A 84 -4.02 -8.15 2.80
C VAL A 84 -4.27 -9.45 2.02
N PHE A 85 -3.52 -10.50 2.35
CA PHE A 85 -3.56 -11.79 1.65
C PHE A 85 -4.62 -12.73 2.24
N THR A 86 -5.88 -12.29 2.21
CA THR A 86 -7.06 -13.14 2.44
C THR A 86 -7.32 -14.07 1.25
N PRO A 87 -8.23 -15.07 1.35
CA PRO A 87 -8.55 -15.96 0.23
C PRO A 87 -8.94 -15.23 -1.07
N ILE A 88 -9.55 -14.06 -0.94
CA ILE A 88 -9.60 -13.04 -1.99
C ILE A 88 -8.77 -11.88 -1.47
N GLU A 89 -7.71 -11.51 -2.18
CA GLU A 89 -6.76 -10.51 -1.72
C GLU A 89 -7.35 -9.11 -1.82
N TYR A 90 -6.92 -8.23 -0.92
CA TYR A 90 -7.31 -6.83 -0.92
C TYR A 90 -6.06 -5.95 -0.95
N GLY A 91 -5.91 -5.16 -2.00
CA GLY A 91 -4.83 -4.21 -2.19
C GLY A 91 -5.32 -2.77 -2.16
N THR A 92 -4.52 -1.86 -1.62
CA THR A 92 -4.88 -0.44 -1.51
C THR A 92 -3.66 0.48 -1.50
N VAL A 93 -3.88 1.72 -1.93
CA VAL A 93 -2.93 2.84 -1.84
C VAL A 93 -3.70 4.15 -1.69
N GLY A 94 -3.14 5.08 -0.91
CA GLY A 94 -3.73 6.40 -0.69
C GLY A 94 -4.80 6.39 0.40
N TYR A 95 -5.74 7.33 0.34
CA TYR A 95 -6.81 7.46 1.31
C TYR A 95 -7.86 6.37 1.16
N SER A 96 -8.42 5.92 2.28
CA SER A 96 -9.73 5.27 2.27
C SER A 96 -10.84 6.26 1.90
N GLU A 97 -12.01 5.71 1.59
CA GLU A 97 -13.18 6.53 1.25
C GLU A 97 -13.60 7.44 2.41
N ASP A 98 -13.68 6.90 3.63
CA ASP A 98 -14.08 7.68 4.81
C ASP A 98 -13.05 8.78 5.13
N GLU A 99 -11.76 8.47 5.06
CA GLU A 99 -10.68 9.46 5.24
C GLU A 99 -10.72 10.54 4.16
N ALA A 100 -10.97 10.19 2.90
CA ALA A 100 -11.07 11.17 1.83
C ALA A 100 -12.27 12.10 2.03
N LEU A 101 -13.42 11.55 2.45
CA LEU A 101 -14.61 12.33 2.75
C LEU A 101 -14.40 13.28 3.95
N GLU A 102 -13.68 12.84 4.97
CA GLU A 102 -13.32 13.66 6.14
C GLU A 102 -12.35 14.79 5.78
N VAL A 103 -11.29 14.49 5.01
CA VAL A 103 -10.22 15.44 4.70
C VAL A 103 -10.61 16.44 3.62
N PHE A 104 -11.29 15.98 2.56
CA PHE A 104 -11.59 16.81 1.38
C PHE A 104 -13.04 17.32 1.36
N GLY A 105 -13.92 16.72 2.17
CA GLY A 105 -15.34 17.03 2.21
C GLY A 105 -16.13 16.26 1.14
N LYS A 106 -17.34 15.83 1.50
CA LYS A 106 -18.20 14.99 0.66
C LYS A 106 -18.48 15.57 -0.73
N ASP A 107 -18.59 16.88 -0.86
CA ASP A 107 -18.92 17.53 -2.14
C ASP A 107 -17.73 17.57 -3.11
N ASN A 108 -16.50 17.40 -2.61
CA ASN A 108 -15.26 17.45 -3.38
C ASN A 108 -14.70 16.07 -3.75
N VAL A 109 -15.33 14.99 -3.29
CA VAL A 109 -14.87 13.61 -3.55
C VAL A 109 -15.81 12.93 -4.52
N GLU A 110 -15.25 12.31 -5.56
CA GLU A 110 -15.96 11.45 -6.50
C GLU A 110 -15.37 10.05 -6.46
N ILE A 111 -16.23 9.04 -6.51
CA ILE A 111 -15.84 7.65 -6.30
C ILE A 111 -16.31 6.84 -7.49
N TYR A 112 -15.35 6.41 -8.30
CA TYR A 112 -15.59 5.49 -9.40
C TYR A 112 -15.46 4.06 -8.88
N HIS A 113 -16.38 3.17 -9.25
CA HIS A 113 -16.33 1.79 -8.76
C HIS A 113 -16.96 0.80 -9.74
N LYS A 114 -16.53 -0.46 -9.63
CA LYS A 114 -17.06 -1.55 -10.47
C LYS A 114 -16.92 -2.89 -9.77
N PHE A 115 -17.97 -3.70 -9.86
CA PHE A 115 -17.88 -5.15 -9.66
C PHE A 115 -17.55 -5.81 -11.00
N PHE A 116 -16.66 -6.77 -10.99
CA PHE A 116 -16.26 -7.49 -12.19
C PHE A 116 -15.96 -8.96 -11.87
N THR A 117 -15.89 -9.79 -12.90
CA THR A 117 -15.53 -11.20 -12.78
C THR A 117 -14.25 -11.42 -13.57
N PRO A 118 -13.11 -11.72 -12.90
CA PRO A 118 -11.89 -12.17 -13.58
C PRO A 118 -12.20 -13.30 -14.55
N LEU A 119 -11.57 -13.31 -15.73
CA LEU A 119 -11.82 -14.30 -16.77
C LEU A 119 -11.57 -15.73 -16.26
N GLU A 120 -10.58 -15.92 -15.40
CA GLU A 120 -10.24 -17.21 -14.81
C GLU A 120 -11.34 -17.73 -13.86
N TRP A 121 -12.17 -16.83 -13.32
CA TRP A 121 -13.29 -17.21 -12.45
C TRP A 121 -14.53 -17.59 -13.26
N SER A 122 -14.75 -16.98 -14.42
CA SER A 122 -15.90 -17.30 -15.28
C SER A 122 -15.80 -18.70 -15.90
N LEU A 123 -14.57 -19.21 -16.08
CA LEU A 123 -14.31 -20.57 -16.57
C LEU A 123 -14.41 -21.66 -15.48
N SER A 124 -14.63 -21.27 -14.22
CA SER A 124 -14.65 -22.20 -13.09
C SER A 124 -16.01 -22.20 -12.40
N GLU A 125 -16.73 -23.33 -12.46
CA GLU A 125 -18.04 -23.46 -11.80
C GLU A 125 -17.98 -23.13 -10.31
N SER A 126 -16.93 -23.56 -9.61
CA SER A 126 -16.74 -23.32 -8.18
C SER A 126 -16.44 -21.85 -7.83
N ARG A 127 -16.04 -21.03 -8.80
CA ARG A 127 -15.72 -19.61 -8.61
C ARG A 127 -16.72 -18.66 -9.27
N SER A 128 -17.62 -19.18 -10.10
CA SER A 128 -18.62 -18.41 -10.87
C SER A 128 -19.50 -17.47 -10.03
N HIS A 129 -19.67 -17.74 -8.73
CA HIS A 129 -20.42 -16.89 -7.80
C HIS A 129 -19.60 -15.77 -7.13
N HIS A 130 -18.28 -15.77 -7.27
CA HIS A 130 -17.41 -14.74 -6.69
C HIS A 130 -17.32 -13.53 -7.62
N GLN A 131 -17.28 -12.33 -7.04
CA GLN A 131 -17.04 -11.09 -7.75
C GLN A 131 -15.84 -10.38 -7.15
N ALA A 132 -15.00 -9.86 -8.04
CA ALA A 132 -13.97 -8.91 -7.68
C ALA A 132 -14.57 -7.50 -7.68
N PHE A 133 -13.88 -6.57 -7.02
CA PHE A 133 -14.33 -5.21 -6.87
C PHE A 133 -13.14 -4.25 -6.96
N THR A 134 -13.34 -3.13 -7.61
CA THR A 134 -12.37 -2.04 -7.61
C THR A 134 -13.07 -0.70 -7.38
N LYS A 135 -12.39 0.23 -6.70
CA LYS A 135 -12.80 1.62 -6.61
C LYS A 135 -11.61 2.57 -6.66
N VAL A 136 -11.84 3.73 -7.26
CA VAL A 136 -10.90 4.84 -7.37
C VAL A 136 -11.57 6.09 -6.79
N ILE A 137 -10.88 6.72 -5.85
CA ILE A 137 -11.33 7.94 -5.16
C ILE A 137 -10.62 9.12 -5.80
N VAL A 138 -11.36 10.14 -6.19
CA VAL A 138 -10.89 11.27 -6.98
C VAL A 138 -11.29 12.58 -6.32
N ASP A 139 -10.36 13.54 -6.28
CA ASP A 139 -10.63 14.92 -5.92
C ASP A 139 -11.25 15.66 -7.13
N LYS A 140 -12.50 16.11 -7.00
CA LYS A 140 -13.25 16.78 -8.06
C LYS A 140 -12.65 18.13 -8.44
N SER A 141 -11.92 18.78 -7.53
CA SER A 141 -11.38 20.13 -7.76
C SER A 141 -10.23 20.14 -8.78
N ASN A 142 -9.44 19.08 -8.81
CA ASN A 142 -8.20 19.00 -9.60
C ASN A 142 -8.02 17.65 -10.33
N ASN A 143 -9.04 16.78 -10.28
CA ASN A 143 -9.08 15.46 -10.90
C ASN A 143 -8.01 14.48 -10.40
N LYS A 144 -7.30 14.75 -9.29
CA LYS A 144 -6.27 13.85 -8.75
C LYS A 144 -6.88 12.60 -8.14
N VAL A 145 -6.20 11.47 -8.33
CA VAL A 145 -6.51 10.25 -7.62
C VAL A 145 -6.02 10.36 -6.18
N LEU A 146 -6.93 10.20 -5.23
CA LEU A 146 -6.69 10.24 -3.79
C LEU A 146 -6.43 8.84 -3.22
N GLY A 147 -7.08 7.82 -3.79
CA GLY A 147 -6.95 6.45 -3.33
C GLY A 147 -7.43 5.44 -4.36
N ILE A 148 -6.83 4.25 -4.35
CA ILE A 148 -7.21 3.13 -5.20
C ILE A 148 -7.35 1.90 -4.31
N HIS A 149 -8.42 1.14 -4.52
CA HIS A 149 -8.73 -0.07 -3.78
C HIS A 149 -9.12 -1.17 -4.75
N PHE A 150 -8.53 -2.34 -4.57
CA PHE A 150 -8.74 -3.49 -5.42
C PHE A 150 -8.95 -4.73 -4.55
N LEU A 151 -10.05 -5.43 -4.76
CA LEU A 151 -10.40 -6.69 -4.13
C LEU A 151 -10.52 -7.74 -5.23
N GLY A 152 -9.58 -8.67 -5.29
CA GLY A 152 -9.51 -9.62 -6.40
C GLY A 152 -8.29 -10.54 -6.33
N PRO A 153 -8.11 -11.40 -7.34
CA PRO A 153 -6.91 -12.22 -7.42
C PRO A 153 -5.68 -11.35 -7.69
N ASN A 154 -4.53 -11.72 -7.10
CA ASN A 154 -3.24 -11.06 -7.36
C ASN A 154 -3.24 -9.56 -7.05
N ALA A 155 -3.96 -9.13 -6.00
CA ALA A 155 -4.11 -7.73 -5.65
C ALA A 155 -2.76 -7.04 -5.38
N GLY A 156 -1.80 -7.76 -4.80
CA GLY A 156 -0.45 -7.24 -4.57
C GLY A 156 0.25 -6.84 -5.88
N GLU A 157 0.16 -7.71 -6.89
CA GLU A 157 0.78 -7.49 -8.21
C GLU A 157 0.11 -6.33 -8.95
N VAL A 158 -1.22 -6.27 -8.92
CA VAL A 158 -2.00 -5.18 -9.52
C VAL A 158 -1.62 -3.84 -8.87
N MET A 159 -1.65 -3.78 -7.54
CA MET A 159 -1.48 -2.52 -6.81
C MET A 159 -0.06 -1.99 -6.81
N GLN A 160 0.97 -2.82 -6.98
CA GLN A 160 2.37 -2.38 -6.98
C GLN A 160 2.65 -1.34 -8.09
N GLY A 161 2.08 -1.53 -9.29
CA GLY A 161 2.19 -0.58 -10.40
C GLY A 161 1.51 0.75 -10.09
N TYR A 162 0.27 0.70 -9.58
CA TYR A 162 -0.48 1.89 -9.19
C TYR A 162 0.16 2.65 -8.03
N GLY A 163 0.89 1.98 -7.14
CA GLY A 163 1.69 2.66 -6.11
C GLY A 163 2.72 3.62 -6.68
N THR A 164 3.38 3.22 -7.76
CA THR A 164 4.32 4.10 -8.47
C THR A 164 3.59 5.26 -9.13
N ALA A 165 2.43 5.01 -9.74
CA ALA A 165 1.60 6.04 -10.35
C ALA A 165 1.10 7.07 -9.30
N MET A 166 0.67 6.61 -8.13
CA MET A 166 0.24 7.47 -7.03
C MET A 166 1.37 8.36 -6.49
N LYS A 167 2.62 7.90 -6.52
CA LYS A 167 3.78 8.77 -6.21
C LYS A 167 3.99 9.89 -7.24
N LYS A 168 3.42 9.77 -8.44
CA LYS A 168 3.41 10.82 -9.48
C LYS A 168 2.16 11.69 -9.47
N CYS A 169 1.26 11.51 -8.50
CA CYS A 169 0.03 12.29 -8.36
C CYS A 169 -0.84 12.27 -9.62
N ILE A 170 -1.06 11.07 -10.18
CA ILE A 170 -1.90 10.87 -11.36
C ILE A 170 -3.32 11.42 -11.17
N THR A 171 -3.92 11.79 -12.29
CA THR A 171 -5.31 12.18 -12.40
C THR A 171 -6.18 11.00 -12.83
N PHE A 172 -7.50 11.10 -12.62
CA PHE A 172 -8.44 10.11 -13.16
C PHE A 172 -8.39 10.08 -14.69
N LYS A 173 -8.14 11.23 -15.33
CA LYS A 173 -7.91 11.29 -16.77
C LYS A 173 -6.73 10.42 -17.22
N ASP A 174 -5.62 10.42 -16.48
CA ASP A 174 -4.46 9.56 -16.82
C ASP A 174 -4.83 8.08 -16.77
N LEU A 175 -5.70 7.67 -15.83
CA LEU A 175 -6.25 6.31 -15.80
C LEU A 175 -7.16 6.04 -17.00
N ALA A 176 -8.10 6.93 -17.29
CA ALA A 176 -9.07 6.76 -18.38
C ALA A 176 -8.44 6.77 -19.78
N ASP A 177 -7.33 7.51 -19.96
CA ASP A 177 -6.57 7.53 -21.21
C ASP A 177 -5.68 6.28 -21.39
N THR A 178 -5.44 5.52 -20.31
CA THR A 178 -4.56 4.34 -20.34
C THR A 178 -5.27 3.17 -21.02
N VAL A 179 -4.66 2.63 -22.08
CA VAL A 179 -5.16 1.44 -22.76
C VAL A 179 -4.94 0.19 -21.89
N GLY A 180 -6.03 -0.48 -21.55
CA GLY A 180 -6.00 -1.73 -20.79
C GLY A 180 -5.31 -2.88 -21.52
N ILE A 181 -4.66 -3.76 -20.77
CA ILE A 181 -4.16 -5.04 -21.28
C ILE A 181 -5.27 -6.08 -21.11
N HIS A 182 -5.70 -6.70 -22.21
CA HIS A 182 -6.82 -7.63 -22.21
C HIS A 182 -6.39 -9.07 -22.54
N PRO A 183 -6.84 -10.10 -21.79
CA PRO A 183 -7.66 -10.04 -20.58
C PRO A 183 -6.80 -9.91 -19.32
N THR A 184 -7.07 -8.91 -18.47
CA THR A 184 -6.44 -8.82 -17.13
C THR A 184 -7.43 -8.29 -16.09
N SER A 185 -7.26 -8.64 -14.81
CA SER A 185 -8.07 -7.99 -13.75
C SER A 185 -7.67 -6.53 -13.52
N ALA A 186 -6.44 -6.14 -13.88
CA ALA A 186 -5.94 -4.79 -13.69
C ALA A 186 -6.55 -3.76 -14.66
N GLU A 187 -6.99 -4.19 -15.84
CA GLU A 187 -7.63 -3.30 -16.84
C GLU A 187 -8.94 -2.69 -16.34
N GLU A 188 -9.57 -3.33 -15.35
CA GLU A 188 -10.81 -2.88 -14.73
C GLU A 188 -10.66 -1.54 -14.01
N ILE A 189 -9.46 -1.18 -13.56
CA ILE A 189 -9.17 0.13 -12.94
C ILE A 189 -9.15 1.26 -13.97
N VAL A 190 -8.68 1.00 -15.20
CA VAL A 190 -8.55 2.00 -16.27
C VAL A 190 -9.80 2.12 -17.14
N THR A 191 -10.78 1.23 -16.96
CA THR A 191 -12.06 1.23 -17.69
C THR A 191 -13.26 1.65 -16.82
N LEU A 192 -13.00 2.27 -15.67
CA LEU A 192 -14.03 2.76 -14.76
C LEU A 192 -14.82 3.92 -15.36
N SER A 193 -16.14 3.88 -15.19
CA SER A 193 -17.06 4.93 -15.67
C SER A 193 -18.25 5.22 -14.75
N VAL A 194 -18.60 4.28 -13.87
CA VAL A 194 -19.73 4.40 -12.93
C VAL A 194 -19.27 5.04 -11.64
N THR A 195 -20.01 6.05 -11.17
CA THR A 195 -19.80 6.74 -9.91
C THR A 195 -20.89 6.40 -8.88
N LYS A 196 -20.57 6.58 -7.59
CA LYS A 196 -21.50 6.41 -6.46
C LYS A 196 -22.54 7.54 -6.35
#